data_AF-A0A0B1TXF5-F1
#
_entry.id   AF-A0A0B1TXF5-F1
#
_cell.length_a   1.000
_cell.length_b   1.000
_cell.length_c   1.000
_cell.angle_alpha   90.00
_cell.angle_beta   90.00
_cell.angle_gamma   90.00
#
_symmetry.space_group_name_H-M   'P 1'
#
loop_
_entity.id
_entity.type
_entity.pdbx_description
1 polymer ?
#
loop_
_entity_poly.entity_id
_entity_poly.type
_entity_poly.pdbx_seq_one_letter_code
_entity_poly.pdbx_strand_id
1 'polypeptide(L)'
;MADTFAALSELMGTAGRMAGLALDIAADRLELLGLEAREVKIRLVQLMLLAFLGAALFLMGLALAILAVFLALPPQWRLAVAAGGGAALLVAGALTLFALRRRLARLPLAFSQSVEELKKDRACF
;
A
#
# COMPACT_ATOMS: atom_id res chain seq x y z
N MET A 1 -12.64 26.92 53.27
CA MET A 1 -13.31 25.79 52.57
C MET A 1 -14.05 26.27 51.32
N ALA A 2 -14.57 27.50 51.27
CA ALA A 2 -15.15 28.08 50.05
C ALA A 2 -14.09 28.37 48.96
N ASP A 3 -12.89 28.81 49.34
CA ASP A 3 -11.84 29.22 48.39
C ASP A 3 -11.25 28.06 47.59
N THR A 4 -11.22 26.85 48.16
CA THR A 4 -10.73 25.63 47.50
C THR A 4 -11.69 25.13 46.42
N PHE A 5 -13.00 25.33 46.59
CA PHE A 5 -14.00 24.98 45.57
C PHE A 5 -13.96 25.93 44.38
N ALA A 6 -13.72 27.23 44.62
CA ALA A 6 -13.53 28.21 43.57
C ALA A 6 -12.29 27.88 42.71
N ALA A 7 -11.15 27.60 43.34
CA ALA A 7 -9.92 27.22 42.64
C ALA A 7 -10.08 25.94 41.78
N LEU A 8 -10.81 24.93 42.27
CA LEU A 8 -11.10 23.71 41.50
C LEU A 8 -11.99 24.00 40.29
N SER A 9 -12.99 24.88 40.41
CA SER A 9 -13.86 25.25 39.30
C SER A 9 -13.13 26.02 38.19
N GLU A 10 -12.17 26.89 38.54
CA GLU A 10 -11.32 27.58 37.57
C GLU A 10 -10.36 26.62 36.87
N LEU A 11 -9.77 25.66 37.60
CA LEU A 11 -8.90 24.62 37.05
C LEU A 11 -9.67 23.72 36.06
N MET A 12 -10.90 23.34 36.41
CA MET A 12 -11.76 22.52 35.56
C MET A 12 -12.21 23.30 34.31
N GLY A 13 -12.45 24.60 34.45
CA GLY A 13 -12.74 25.50 33.33
C GLY A 13 -11.55 25.71 32.38
N THR A 14 -10.32 25.78 32.90
CA THR A 14 -9.11 25.84 32.07
C THR A 14 -8.81 24.50 31.40
N ALA A 15 -8.97 23.39 32.11
CA ALA A 15 -8.83 22.05 31.54
C ALA A 15 -9.82 21.80 30.39
N GLY A 16 -11.08 22.21 30.54
CA GLY A 16 -12.09 22.12 29.48
C GLY A 16 -11.73 22.93 28.23
N ARG A 17 -11.16 24.14 28.40
CA ARG A 17 -10.68 24.95 27.26
C ARG A 17 -9.47 24.35 26.57
N MET A 18 -8.52 23.80 27.34
CA MET A 18 -7.33 23.14 26.78
C MET A 18 -7.72 21.85 26.03
N ALA A 19 -8.68 21.08 26.56
CA ALA A 19 -9.23 19.92 25.88
C ALA A 19 -9.96 20.31 24.58
N GLY A 20 -10.74 21.39 24.60
CA GLY A 20 -11.39 21.92 23.40
C GLY A 20 -10.39 22.33 22.31
N LEU A 21 -9.35 23.07 22.69
CA LEU A 21 -8.28 23.46 21.76
C LEU A 21 -7.50 22.25 21.22
N ALA A 22 -7.24 21.24 22.05
CA ALA A 22 -6.57 20.01 21.60
C ALA A 22 -7.44 19.21 20.63
N LEU A 23 -8.76 19.15 20.86
CA LEU A 23 -9.72 18.50 19.97
C LEU A 23 -9.84 19.23 18.63
N ASP A 24 -9.88 20.57 18.63
CA ASP A 24 -9.92 21.37 17.40
C ASP A 24 -8.65 21.18 16.57
N ILE A 25 -7.47 21.18 17.21
CA ILE A 25 -6.20 20.93 16.53
C ILE A 25 -6.15 19.50 15.97
N ALA A 26 -6.63 18.51 16.72
CA ALA A 26 -6.71 17.13 16.25
C ALA A 26 -7.68 16.97 15.08
N ALA A 27 -8.84 17.64 15.12
CA ALA A 27 -9.84 17.63 14.06
C ALA A 27 -9.28 18.23 12.76
N ASP A 28 -8.63 19.39 12.83
CA ASP A 28 -8.01 20.06 11.68
C ASP A 28 -6.91 19.19 11.04
N ARG A 29 -6.08 18.54 11.85
CA ARG A 29 -5.05 17.61 11.35
C ARG A 29 -5.64 16.35 10.73
N LEU A 30 -6.72 15.80 11.28
CA LEU A 30 -7.42 14.66 10.70
C LEU A 30 -8.12 15.03 9.39
N GLU A 31 -8.63 16.25 9.26
CA GLU A 31 -9.21 16.76 8.04
C GLU A 31 -8.16 16.91 6.93
N LEU A 32 -7.00 17.50 7.26
CA LEU A 32 -5.85 17.60 6.36
C LEU A 32 -5.29 16.22 5.96
N LEU A 33 -5.09 15.31 6.92
CA LEU A 33 -4.65 13.93 6.65
C LEU A 33 -5.68 13.16 5.80
N GLY A 34 -6.98 13.39 6.03
CA GLY A 34 -8.05 12.80 5.24
C GLY A 34 -8.05 13.26 3.78
N LEU A 35 -7.75 14.54 3.56
CA LEU A 35 -7.61 15.12 2.22
C LEU A 35 -6.36 14.61 1.49
N GLU A 36 -5.20 14.60 2.16
CA GLU A 36 -3.95 14.07 1.60
C GLU A 36 -4.05 12.57 1.28
N ALA A 37 -4.67 11.78 2.17
CA ALA A 37 -4.92 10.35 1.93
C ALA A 37 -5.81 10.12 0.71
N ARG A 38 -6.78 11.01 0.45
CA ARG A 38 -7.66 10.94 -0.72
C ARG A 38 -6.89 11.24 -2.01
N GLU A 39 -6.01 12.23 -1.99
CA GLU A 39 -5.17 12.55 -3.16
C GLU A 39 -4.16 11.45 -3.47
N VAL A 40 -3.49 10.91 -2.45
CA VAL A 40 -2.57 9.77 -2.61
C VAL A 40 -3.31 8.55 -3.14
N LYS A 41 -4.54 8.28 -2.68
CA LYS A 41 -5.36 7.18 -3.18
C LYS A 41 -5.68 7.34 -4.67
N ILE A 42 -6.08 8.53 -5.11
CA ILE A 42 -6.39 8.79 -6.53
C ILE A 42 -5.14 8.58 -7.38
N ARG A 43 -4.00 9.15 -6.95
CA ARG A 43 -2.71 8.98 -7.64
C ARG A 43 -2.29 7.51 -7.68
N LEU A 44 -2.46 6.78 -6.58
CA LEU A 44 -2.14 5.35 -6.50
C LEU A 44 -3.00 4.52 -7.46
N VAL A 45 -4.31 4.80 -7.53
CA VAL A 45 -5.22 4.13 -8.47
C VAL A 45 -4.83 4.44 -9.91
N GLN A 46 -4.49 5.69 -10.22
CA GLN A 46 -4.03 6.09 -11.55
C GLN A 46 -2.72 5.40 -11.95
N LEU A 47 -1.73 5.35 -11.05
CA LEU A 47 -0.48 4.62 -11.27
C LEU A 47 -0.71 3.11 -11.40
N MET A 48 -1.60 2.52 -10.60
CA MET A 48 -1.99 1.11 -10.75
C MET A 48 -2.60 0.84 -12.12
N LEU A 49 -3.57 1.65 -12.55
CA LEU A 49 -4.19 1.51 -13.87
C LEU A 49 -3.14 1.59 -15.00
N LEU A 50 -2.23 2.56 -14.93
CA LEU A 50 -1.17 2.71 -15.92
C LEU A 50 -0.19 1.52 -15.88
N ALA A 51 0.17 1.05 -14.69
CA ALA A 51 1.03 -0.12 -14.51
C ALA A 51 0.38 -1.40 -15.04
N PHE A 52 -0.92 -1.63 -14.78
CA PHE A 52 -1.65 -2.77 -15.32
C PHE A 52 -1.76 -2.71 -16.84
N LEU A 53 -2.10 -1.54 -17.39
CA LEU A 53 -2.21 -1.35 -18.84
C LEU A 53 -0.85 -1.55 -19.51
N GLY A 54 0.22 -0.95 -18.97
CA GLY A 54 1.59 -1.11 -19.45
C GLY A 54 2.06 -2.56 -19.38
N ALA A 55 1.81 -3.25 -18.26
CA ALA A 55 2.13 -4.66 -18.11
C ALA A 55 1.36 -5.54 -19.12
N ALA A 56 0.07 -5.28 -19.33
CA ALA A 56 -0.74 -6.01 -20.29
C ALA A 56 -0.23 -5.82 -21.73
N LEU A 57 0.02 -4.57 -22.15
CA LEU A 57 0.58 -4.28 -23.47
C LEU A 57 1.96 -4.90 -23.67
N PHE A 58 2.83 -4.82 -22.65
CA PHE A 58 4.16 -5.40 -22.70
C PHE A 58 4.11 -6.93 -22.82
N LEU A 59 3.27 -7.60 -22.04
CA LEU A 59 3.08 -9.05 -22.12
C LEU A 59 2.51 -9.48 -23.48
N MET A 60 1.55 -8.72 -24.01
CA MET A 60 0.99 -8.98 -25.34
C MET A 60 2.05 -8.81 -26.44
N GLY A 61 2.84 -7.74 -26.39
CA GLY A 61 3.95 -7.51 -27.33
C GLY A 61 5.02 -8.61 -27.24
N LEU A 62 5.37 -9.03 -26.03
CA LEU A 62 6.30 -10.13 -25.81
C LEU A 62 5.76 -11.46 -26.37
N ALA A 63 4.47 -11.76 -26.16
CA ALA A 63 3.83 -12.94 -26.72
C ALA A 63 3.85 -12.93 -28.26
N LEU A 64 3.53 -11.80 -28.89
CA LEU A 64 3.60 -11.63 -30.34
C LEU A 64 5.04 -11.77 -30.86
N ALA A 65 6.03 -11.23 -30.15
CA ALA A 65 7.44 -11.37 -30.51
C ALA A 65 7.91 -12.84 -30.46
N ILE A 66 7.56 -13.56 -29.38
CA ILE A 66 7.84 -15.00 -29.25
C ILE A 66 7.18 -15.77 -30.39
N LEU A 67 5.91 -15.46 -30.70
CA LEU A 67 5.18 -16.08 -31.79
C LEU A 67 5.83 -15.80 -33.16
N ALA A 68 6.26 -14.57 -33.41
CA ALA A 68 6.96 -14.20 -34.65
C ALA A 68 8.28 -14.98 -34.82
N VAL A 69 9.08 -15.09 -33.75
CA VAL A 69 10.29 -15.93 -33.75
C VAL A 69 9.94 -17.39 -34.02
N PHE A 70 8.86 -17.90 -33.42
CA PHE A 70 8.42 -19.27 -33.62
C PHE A 70 7.95 -19.57 -35.04
N LEU A 71 7.31 -18.61 -35.71
CA LEU A 71 6.90 -18.73 -37.12
C LEU A 71 8.09 -18.64 -38.08
N ALA A 72 9.10 -17.84 -37.76
CA ALA A 72 10.31 -17.72 -38.56
C ALA A 72 11.22 -18.96 -38.47
N LEU A 73 11.02 -19.83 -37.49
CA LEU A 73 11.89 -20.95 -37.21
C LEU A 73 11.57 -22.19 -38.08
N PRO A 74 12.58 -22.84 -38.69
CA PRO A 74 12.37 -24.07 -39.45
C PRO A 74 11.80 -25.21 -38.57
N PRO A 75 10.99 -26.11 -39.16
CA PRO A 75 10.15 -27.07 -38.41
C PRO A 75 10.94 -28.00 -37.49
N GLN A 76 12.17 -28.34 -37.86
CA GLN A 76 13.10 -29.17 -37.08
C GLN A 76 13.45 -28.59 -35.70
N TRP A 77 13.45 -27.26 -35.51
CA TRP A 77 13.83 -26.63 -34.24
C TRP A 77 12.64 -26.13 -33.42
N ARG A 78 11.42 -26.14 -33.97
CA ARG A 78 10.21 -25.58 -33.31
C ARG A 78 9.95 -26.23 -31.96
N LEU A 79 9.99 -27.55 -31.87
CA LEU A 79 9.74 -28.27 -30.62
C LEU A 79 10.79 -27.95 -29.55
N ALA A 80 12.08 -27.89 -29.92
CA ALA A 80 13.16 -27.58 -28.98
C ALA A 80 13.05 -26.15 -28.44
N VAL A 81 12.74 -25.18 -29.31
CA VAL A 81 12.57 -23.77 -28.89
C VAL A 81 11.28 -23.57 -28.08
N ALA A 82 10.19 -24.25 -28.43
CA ALA A 82 8.97 -24.21 -27.62
C ALA A 82 9.18 -24.82 -26.23
N ALA A 83 9.81 -26.00 -26.15
CA ALA A 83 10.09 -26.67 -24.88
C ALA A 83 11.09 -25.88 -24.04
N GLY A 84 12.18 -25.39 -24.64
CA GLY A 84 13.20 -24.60 -23.96
C GLY A 84 12.68 -23.24 -23.50
N GLY A 85 11.97 -22.51 -24.37
CA GLY A 85 11.34 -21.25 -24.04
C GLY A 85 10.25 -21.40 -22.97
N GLY A 86 9.42 -22.45 -23.06
CA GLY A 86 8.42 -22.78 -22.06
C GLY A 86 9.04 -23.12 -20.70
N ALA A 87 10.09 -23.96 -20.68
CA ALA A 87 10.81 -24.29 -19.46
C ALA A 87 11.46 -23.04 -18.83
N ALA A 88 12.08 -22.18 -19.63
CA ALA A 88 12.67 -20.93 -19.15
C ALA A 88 11.62 -19.99 -18.54
N LEU A 89 10.46 -19.85 -19.19
CA LEU A 89 9.33 -19.06 -18.66
C LEU A 89 8.78 -19.65 -17.36
N LEU A 90 8.66 -20.98 -17.26
CA LEU A 90 8.22 -21.66 -16.03
C LEU A 90 9.21 -21.44 -14.88
N VAL A 91 10.51 -21.57 -15.13
CA VAL A 91 11.54 -21.32 -14.11
C VAL A 91 11.54 -19.86 -13.69
N ALA A 92 11.49 -18.91 -14.63
CA ALA A 92 11.39 -17.50 -14.33
C ALA A 92 10.14 -17.17 -13.50
N GLY A 93 8.99 -17.75 -13.86
CA GLY A 93 7.73 -17.62 -13.11
C GLY A 93 7.81 -18.20 -11.70
N ALA A 94 8.43 -19.37 -11.54
CA ALA A 94 8.62 -19.98 -10.23
C ALA A 94 9.53 -19.11 -9.33
N LEU A 95 10.61 -18.56 -9.89
CA LEU A 95 11.53 -17.66 -9.19
C LEU A 95 10.85 -16.36 -8.77
N THR A 96 10.06 -15.74 -9.64
CA THR A 96 9.33 -14.50 -9.31
C THR A 96 8.26 -14.75 -8.24
N LEU A 97 7.51 -15.85 -8.32
CA LEU A 97 6.55 -16.24 -7.28
C LEU A 97 7.23 -16.51 -5.94
N PHE A 98 8.39 -17.16 -5.95
CA PHE A 98 9.16 -17.40 -4.74
C PHE A 98 9.71 -16.11 -4.13
N ALA A 99 10.23 -15.21 -4.95
CA ALA A 99 10.68 -13.88 -4.51
C ALA A 99 9.51 -13.05 -3.96
N LEU A 100 8.35 -13.10 -4.60
CA LEU A 100 7.14 -12.43 -4.15
C LEU A 100 6.68 -12.98 -2.80
N ARG A 101 6.59 -14.31 -2.63
CA ARG A 101 6.28 -14.95 -1.34
C ARG A 101 7.24 -14.53 -0.24
N ARG A 102 8.55 -14.50 -0.54
CA ARG A 102 9.57 -14.03 0.41
C ARG A 102 9.38 -12.56 0.79
N ARG A 103 9.00 -11.71 -0.15
CA ARG A 103 8.76 -10.29 0.11
C ARG A 103 7.48 -10.08 0.93
N LEU A 104 6.39 -10.77 0.61
CA LEU A 104 5.16 -10.70 1.42
C LEU A 104 5.39 -11.22 2.84
N ALA A 105 6.13 -12.31 3.01
CA ALA A 105 6.46 -12.85 4.34
C ALA A 105 7.36 -11.92 5.18
N ARG A 106 8.08 -10.99 4.52
CA ARG A 106 8.97 -10.02 5.17
C ARG A 106 8.39 -8.60 5.22
N LEU A 107 7.20 -8.37 4.66
CA LEU A 107 6.57 -7.05 4.73
C LEU A 107 6.06 -6.85 6.16
N PRO A 108 6.65 -5.97 6.98
CA PRO A 108 6.00 -5.54 8.19
C PRO A 108 4.70 -4.86 7.76
N LEU A 109 3.57 -5.29 8.33
CA LEU A 109 2.27 -4.63 8.14
C LEU A 109 2.45 -3.16 8.54
N ALA A 110 2.69 -2.27 7.57
CA ALA A 110 3.10 -0.88 7.79
C ALA A 110 2.11 -0.04 8.62
N PHE A 111 0.91 -0.57 8.86
CA PHE A 111 -0.14 0.04 9.68
C PHE A 111 -0.43 -0.72 10.97
N SER A 112 0.16 -1.90 11.20
CA SER A 112 -0.06 -2.66 12.44
C SER A 112 0.43 -1.89 13.66
N GLN A 113 1.65 -1.36 13.60
CA GLN A 113 2.21 -0.56 14.70
C GLN A 113 1.45 0.74 14.95
N SER A 114 1.03 1.47 13.90
CA SER A 114 0.26 2.70 14.07
C SER A 114 -1.17 2.46 14.60
N VAL A 115 -1.81 1.36 14.21
CA VAL A 115 -3.13 0.96 14.76
C VAL A 115 -3.00 0.49 16.20
N GLU A 116 -1.88 -0.16 16.54
CA GLU A 116 -1.62 -0.66 17.88
C GLU A 116 -1.28 0.48 18.86
N GLU A 117 -0.53 1.50 18.41
CA GLU A 117 -0.32 2.73 19.16
C GLU A 117 -1.64 3.54 19.32
N LEU A 118 -2.46 3.67 18.28
CA LEU A 118 -3.79 4.30 18.39
C LEU A 118 -4.74 3.55 19.35
N LYS A 119 -4.61 2.21 19.45
CA LYS A 119 -5.37 1.42 20.43
C LYS A 119 -4.93 1.68 21.86
N LYS A 120 -3.63 1.90 22.09
CA LYS A 120 -3.11 2.25 23.42
C LYS A 120 -3.58 3.64 23.85
N ASP A 121 -3.56 4.61 22.94
CA ASP A 121 -4.05 5.96 23.23
C ASP A 121 -5.54 5.94 23.59
N ARG A 122 -6.36 5.14 22.88
CA ARG A 122 -7.79 4.99 23.19
C ARG A 122 -8.08 4.26 24.51
N ALA A 123 -7.12 3.50 25.05
CA ALA A 123 -7.28 2.84 26.35
C ALA A 123 -6.90 3.76 27.53
N CYS A 124 -6.26 4.91 27.25
CA CYS A 124 -5.86 5.90 28.24
C CYS A 124 -6.85 7.07 28.39
N PHE A 125 -7.82 7.20 27.47
CA PHE A 125 -8.97 8.12 27.55
C PHE A 125 -10.22 7.38 28.05
#